data_AF-A0AA42Z690-F1
#
_entry.id   AF-A0AA42Z690-F1
#
_cell.length_a   1.000
_cell.length_b   1.000
_cell.length_c   1.000
_cell.angle_alpha   90.00
_cell.angle_beta   90.00
_cell.angle_gamma   90.00
#
_symmetry.space_group_name_H-M   'P 1'
#
loop_
_entity.id
_entity.type
_entity.pdbx_description
1 polymer ?
#
loop_
_entity_poly.entity_id
_entity_poly.type
_entity_poly.pdbx_seq_one_letter_code
_entity_poly.pdbx_strand_id
1 'polypeptide(L)'
;MSPTYDNPHGETPPQPQAPPAQTYAAPPAAAAPTVVADPRRRLIALACFLSIMPGLGQIYVGYYKVGFIHILTVASTIALLANDVARPLTPLLALFLAFFWLYNIVDAGRRAFAYNFALSNNTEEAAITMPEGFGFPPGGTILAGLIITGLGLAFLAENVWDISMLWVEDWWPVAPIAFGLYLLSRGWKEHQSAE
;
A
#
# COMPACT_ATOMS: atom_id res chain seq x y z
N MET A 1 -94.61 -21.04 -59.87
CA MET A 1 -93.19 -21.13 -60.27
C MET A 1 -92.61 -19.75 -60.05
N SER A 2 -92.04 -19.52 -58.86
CA SER A 2 -91.44 -18.24 -58.46
C SER A 2 -90.03 -18.54 -57.95
N PRO A 3 -89.02 -17.71 -58.27
CA PRO A 3 -87.62 -18.07 -58.08
C PRO A 3 -87.23 -18.03 -56.60
N THR A 4 -86.55 -19.08 -56.16
CA THR A 4 -85.83 -19.17 -54.89
C THR A 4 -84.73 -18.12 -54.89
N TYR A 5 -84.85 -17.10 -54.04
CA TYR A 5 -83.75 -16.19 -53.74
C TYR A 5 -82.92 -16.80 -52.61
N ASP A 6 -81.75 -17.27 -53.01
CA ASP A 6 -80.63 -17.69 -52.17
C ASP A 6 -80.12 -16.45 -51.41
N ASN A 7 -80.20 -16.47 -50.08
CA ASN A 7 -79.66 -15.42 -49.24
C ASN A 7 -78.39 -15.97 -48.58
N PRO A 8 -77.19 -15.62 -49.07
CA PRO A 8 -75.95 -16.14 -48.53
C PRO A 8 -75.71 -15.54 -47.14
N HIS A 9 -75.27 -16.40 -46.23
CA HIS A 9 -74.52 -16.16 -45.01
C HIS A 9 -74.51 -14.72 -44.43
N GLY A 10 -75.09 -14.56 -43.24
CA GLY A 10 -74.88 -13.38 -42.41
C GLY A 10 -73.38 -13.17 -42.15
N GLU A 11 -72.87 -12.02 -42.61
CA GLU A 11 -71.49 -11.61 -42.37
C GLU A 11 -71.34 -11.08 -40.94
N THR A 12 -70.71 -11.86 -40.07
CA THR A 12 -70.17 -11.36 -38.81
C THR A 12 -69.01 -10.39 -39.11
N PRO A 13 -68.91 -9.22 -38.46
CA PRO A 13 -67.77 -8.33 -38.64
C PRO A 13 -66.45 -9.07 -38.29
N PRO A 14 -65.38 -8.88 -39.06
CA PRO A 14 -64.10 -9.52 -38.77
C PRO A 14 -63.58 -9.06 -37.40
N GLN A 15 -63.47 -10.01 -36.47
CA GLN A 15 -62.72 -9.82 -35.23
C GLN A 15 -61.26 -9.46 -35.57
N PRO A 16 -60.66 -8.42 -34.96
CA PRO A 16 -59.24 -8.15 -35.11
C PRO A 16 -58.44 -9.39 -34.67
N GLN A 17 -57.74 -10.03 -35.61
CA GLN A 17 -56.82 -11.11 -35.31
C GLN A 17 -55.72 -10.57 -34.39
N ALA A 18 -55.67 -11.04 -33.15
CA ALA A 18 -54.52 -10.81 -32.29
C ALA A 18 -53.28 -11.43 -32.96
N PRO A 19 -52.12 -10.73 -32.99
CA PRO A 19 -50.90 -11.30 -33.52
C PRO A 19 -50.55 -12.61 -32.81
N PRO A 20 -50.01 -13.62 -33.52
CA PRO A 20 -49.58 -14.85 -32.87
C PRO A 20 -48.56 -14.51 -31.78
N ALA A 21 -48.78 -15.08 -30.59
CA ALA A 21 -47.86 -14.92 -29.46
C ALA A 21 -46.47 -15.39 -29.90
N GLN A 22 -45.58 -14.43 -30.17
CA GLN A 22 -44.18 -14.73 -30.42
C GLN A 22 -43.63 -15.32 -29.14
N THR A 23 -43.28 -16.61 -29.18
CA THR A 23 -42.46 -17.21 -28.12
C THR A 23 -41.11 -16.49 -28.17
N TYR A 24 -40.95 -15.46 -27.34
CA TYR A 24 -39.64 -14.91 -27.07
C TYR A 24 -38.81 -16.03 -26.44
N ALA A 25 -38.01 -16.71 -27.25
CA ALA A 25 -36.94 -17.54 -26.73
C ALA A 25 -36.06 -16.61 -25.90
N ALA A 26 -36.00 -16.85 -24.59
CA ALA A 26 -35.09 -16.11 -23.72
C ALA A 26 -33.69 -16.21 -24.34
N PRO A 27 -32.93 -15.09 -24.47
CA PRO A 27 -31.55 -15.14 -24.88
C PRO A 27 -30.85 -16.21 -24.01
N PRO A 28 -30.00 -17.08 -24.59
CA PRO A 28 -29.24 -18.03 -23.80
C PRO A 28 -28.56 -17.23 -22.69
N ALA A 29 -28.89 -17.58 -21.43
CA ALA A 29 -28.34 -16.91 -20.27
C ALA A 29 -26.82 -16.90 -20.46
N ALA A 30 -26.27 -15.72 -20.75
CA ALA A 30 -24.83 -15.57 -20.87
C ALA A 30 -24.26 -16.13 -19.58
N ALA A 31 -23.50 -17.22 -19.70
CA ALA A 31 -22.87 -17.85 -18.55
C ALA A 31 -22.20 -16.74 -17.76
N ALA A 32 -22.62 -16.54 -16.51
CA ALA A 32 -22.01 -15.53 -15.66
C ALA A 32 -20.51 -15.75 -15.74
N PRO A 33 -19.69 -14.73 -16.08
CA PRO A 33 -18.26 -14.92 -16.20
C PRO A 33 -17.80 -15.54 -14.89
N THR A 34 -17.31 -16.78 -14.96
CA THR A 34 -16.62 -17.39 -13.85
C THR A 34 -15.46 -16.45 -13.60
N VAL A 35 -15.56 -15.64 -12.54
CA VAL A 35 -14.46 -14.83 -12.06
C VAL A 35 -13.43 -15.84 -11.60
N VAL A 36 -12.58 -16.28 -12.52
CA VAL A 36 -11.42 -17.09 -12.20
C VAL A 36 -10.58 -16.17 -11.31
N ALA A 37 -10.62 -16.45 -10.01
CA ALA A 37 -9.84 -15.71 -9.04
C ALA A 37 -8.37 -15.85 -9.46
N ASP A 38 -7.80 -14.77 -9.99
CA ASP A 38 -6.40 -14.75 -10.39
C ASP A 38 -5.55 -15.14 -9.16
N PRO A 39 -4.81 -16.27 -9.20
CA PRO A 39 -4.01 -16.76 -8.08
C PRO A 39 -2.97 -15.75 -7.59
N ARG A 40 -2.62 -14.76 -8.41
CA ARG A 40 -1.65 -13.71 -8.08
C ARG A 40 -2.24 -12.61 -7.20
N ARG A 41 -3.57 -12.49 -7.10
CA ARG A 41 -4.23 -11.48 -6.24
C ARG A 41 -3.92 -11.73 -4.77
N ARG A 42 -3.57 -10.67 -4.05
CA ARG A 42 -3.30 -10.71 -2.61
C ARG A 42 -4.55 -10.34 -1.83
N LEU A 43 -4.79 -11.04 -0.73
CA LEU A 43 -5.95 -10.75 0.12
C LEU A 43 -5.67 -9.50 0.96
N ILE A 44 -6.43 -8.42 0.74
CA ILE A 44 -6.27 -7.14 1.47
C ILE A 44 -6.51 -7.35 2.96
N ALA A 45 -7.59 -8.06 3.32
CA ALA A 45 -7.91 -8.36 4.71
C ALA A 45 -6.80 -9.15 5.39
N LEU A 46 -6.18 -10.10 4.67
CA LEU A 46 -5.05 -10.87 5.19
C LEU A 46 -3.82 -9.98 5.38
N ALA A 47 -3.52 -9.07 4.44
CA ALA A 47 -2.42 -8.11 4.59
C ALA A 47 -2.60 -7.24 5.83
N CYS A 48 -3.80 -6.69 6.05
CA CYS A 48 -4.13 -5.92 7.26
C CYS A 48 -4.00 -6.76 8.53
N PHE A 49 -4.51 -8.00 8.52
CA PHE A 49 -4.44 -8.91 9.67
C PHE A 49 -3.00 -9.27 10.03
N LEU A 50 -2.16 -9.60 9.04
CA LEU A 50 -0.74 -9.86 9.28
C LEU A 50 -0.05 -8.63 9.88
N SER A 51 -0.46 -7.43 9.45
CA SER A 51 0.07 -6.16 9.95
C SER A 51 -0.26 -5.84 11.40
N ILE A 52 -1.09 -6.64 12.09
CA ILE A 52 -1.23 -6.55 13.55
C ILE A 52 0.15 -6.71 14.20
N MET A 53 0.99 -7.56 13.63
CA MET A 53 2.43 -7.56 13.90
C MET A 53 3.12 -6.63 12.91
N PRO A 54 3.70 -5.50 13.39
CA PRO A 54 4.19 -4.46 12.51
C PRO A 54 5.17 -4.97 11.44
N GLY A 55 4.89 -4.65 10.18
CA GLY A 55 5.73 -4.99 9.03
C GLY A 55 5.41 -6.31 8.31
N LEU A 56 4.69 -7.25 8.94
CA LEU A 56 4.38 -8.54 8.29
C LEU A 56 3.38 -8.39 7.13
N GLY A 57 2.42 -7.48 7.24
CA GLY A 57 1.45 -7.20 6.17
C GLY A 57 2.13 -6.73 4.89
N GLN A 58 3.14 -5.87 5.01
CA GLN A 58 3.94 -5.38 3.90
C GLN A 58 4.81 -6.49 3.29
N ILE A 59 5.43 -7.33 4.12
CA ILE A 59 6.22 -8.50 3.67
C ILE A 59 5.35 -9.46 2.86
N TYR A 60 4.11 -9.72 3.30
CA TYR A 60 3.17 -10.59 2.60
C TYR A 60 2.85 -10.11 1.17
N VAL A 61 2.70 -8.80 0.99
CA VAL A 61 2.42 -8.20 -0.34
C VAL A 61 3.68 -8.12 -1.22
N GLY A 62 4.87 -8.37 -0.65
CA GLY A 62 6.16 -8.31 -1.36
C GLY A 62 6.96 -7.01 -1.13
N TYR A 63 6.48 -6.12 -0.25
CA TYR A 63 7.15 -4.87 0.11
C TYR A 63 8.16 -5.08 1.24
N TYR A 64 9.18 -5.91 1.01
CA TYR A 64 10.16 -6.31 2.02
C TYR A 64 10.89 -5.13 2.67
N LYS A 65 11.43 -4.21 1.85
CA LYS A 65 12.16 -3.02 2.33
C LYS A 65 11.33 -2.26 3.36
N VAL A 66 10.09 -1.96 3.00
CA VAL A 66 9.16 -1.23 3.87
C VAL A 66 8.76 -2.06 5.09
N GLY A 67 8.49 -3.35 4.95
CA GLY A 67 8.16 -4.22 6.08
C GLY A 67 9.27 -4.26 7.12
N PHE A 68 10.53 -4.42 6.70
CA PHE A 68 11.69 -4.38 7.60
C PHE A 68 11.87 -3.02 8.27
N ILE A 69 11.64 -1.91 7.55
CA ILE A 69 11.67 -0.57 8.15
C ILE A 69 10.64 -0.47 9.27
N HIS A 70 9.40 -0.95 9.07
CA HIS A 70 8.38 -0.92 10.13
C HIS A 70 8.75 -1.77 11.35
N ILE A 71 9.29 -2.97 11.13
CA ILE A 71 9.78 -3.83 12.22
C ILE A 71 10.86 -3.10 13.02
N LEU A 72 11.86 -2.52 12.34
CA LEU A 72 12.96 -1.82 12.98
C LEU A 72 12.49 -0.55 13.73
N THR A 73 11.58 0.22 13.13
CA THR A 73 11.00 1.41 13.77
C THR A 73 10.23 1.04 15.04
N VAL A 74 9.40 -0.01 15.01
CA VAL A 74 8.66 -0.44 16.20
C VAL A 74 9.59 -1.01 17.25
N ALA A 75 10.52 -1.90 16.87
CA ALA A 75 11.46 -2.51 17.80
C ALA A 75 12.35 -1.47 18.50
N SER A 76 12.87 -0.50 17.75
CA SER A 76 13.68 0.59 18.31
C SER A 76 12.86 1.51 19.21
N THR A 77 11.63 1.86 18.82
CA THR A 77 10.74 2.68 19.67
C THR A 77 10.40 1.97 20.97
N ILE A 78 10.10 0.67 20.93
CA ILE A 78 9.86 -0.14 22.13
C ILE A 78 11.11 -0.22 22.98
N ALA A 79 12.29 -0.42 22.38
CA ALA A 79 13.55 -0.46 23.12
C ALA A 79 13.84 0.87 23.84
N LEU A 80 13.60 2.01 23.17
CA LEU A 80 13.76 3.34 23.80
C LEU A 80 12.77 3.55 24.96
N LEU A 81 11.51 3.14 24.78
CA LEU A 81 10.50 3.20 25.84
C LEU A 81 10.82 2.28 27.02
N ALA A 82 11.40 1.10 26.76
CA ALA A 82 11.69 0.10 27.79
C ALA A 82 12.93 0.43 28.64
N ASN A 83 13.90 1.18 28.10
CA ASN A 83 15.17 1.46 28.78
C ASN A 83 15.22 2.83 29.44
N ASP A 84 14.12 3.60 29.47
CA ASP A 84 14.02 4.92 30.12
C ASP A 84 15.03 5.99 29.65
N VAL A 85 15.85 5.69 28.64
CA VAL A 85 16.87 6.59 28.07
C VAL A 85 16.27 7.91 27.58
N ALA A 86 15.00 7.89 27.17
CA ALA A 86 14.29 9.05 26.64
C ALA A 86 13.08 9.47 27.51
N ARG A 87 13.21 9.43 28.86
CA ARG A 87 12.11 9.74 29.80
C ARG A 87 11.27 10.99 29.48
N PRO A 88 11.86 12.15 29.14
CA PRO A 88 11.07 13.33 28.77
C PRO A 88 10.24 13.13 27.49
N LEU A 89 10.69 12.24 26.60
CA LEU A 89 10.06 11.95 25.32
C LEU A 89 9.10 10.74 25.37
N THR A 90 9.03 10.02 26.48
CA THR A 90 8.14 8.86 26.68
C THR A 90 6.70 9.09 26.19
N PRO A 91 5.98 10.17 26.56
CA PRO A 91 4.60 10.37 26.09
C PRO A 91 4.54 10.57 24.56
N LEU A 92 5.54 11.22 23.97
CA LEU A 92 5.63 11.42 22.52
C LEU A 92 5.92 10.09 21.81
N LEU A 93 6.86 9.29 22.32
CA LEU A 93 7.23 7.99 21.76
C LEU A 93 6.09 6.97 21.88
N ALA A 94 5.36 6.97 23.00
CA ALA A 94 4.19 6.11 23.19
C ALA A 94 3.05 6.50 22.24
N LEU A 95 2.79 7.80 22.07
CA LEU A 95 1.81 8.30 21.12
C LEU A 95 2.21 7.96 19.67
N PHE A 96 3.47 8.21 19.32
CA PHE A 96 4.04 7.83 18.02
C PHE A 96 3.87 6.34 17.76
N LEU A 97 4.21 5.48 18.72
CA LEU A 97 4.09 4.04 18.60
C LEU A 97 2.64 3.62 18.34
N ALA A 98 1.68 4.18 19.09
CA ALA A 98 0.25 3.88 18.91
C ALA A 98 -0.26 4.27 17.52
N PHE A 99 0.06 5.49 17.06
CA PHE A 99 -0.32 5.95 15.73
C PHE A 99 0.40 5.17 14.63
N PHE A 100 1.68 4.88 14.80
CA PHE A 100 2.48 4.11 13.85
C PHE A 100 1.95 2.68 13.72
N TRP A 101 1.48 2.09 14.81
CA TRP A 101 0.86 0.76 14.81
C TRP A 101 -0.41 0.73 13.94
N LEU A 102 -1.32 1.69 14.13
CA LEU A 102 -2.54 1.80 13.34
C LEU A 102 -2.24 2.13 11.87
N TYR A 103 -1.30 3.06 11.65
CA TYR A 103 -0.80 3.40 10.32
C TYR A 103 -0.26 2.17 9.59
N ASN A 104 0.51 1.32 10.27
CA ASN A 104 1.10 0.13 9.68
C ASN A 104 0.03 -0.81 9.08
N ILE A 105 -1.09 -0.98 9.79
CA ILE A 105 -2.24 -1.78 9.33
C ILE A 105 -2.87 -1.19 8.08
N VAL A 106 -3.13 0.12 8.09
CA VAL A 106 -3.72 0.83 6.94
C VAL A 106 -2.77 0.80 5.74
N ASP A 107 -1.47 0.99 5.96
CA ASP A 107 -0.46 0.98 4.90
C ASP A 107 -0.35 -0.40 4.23
N ALA A 108 -0.42 -1.51 4.99
CA ALA A 108 -0.47 -2.85 4.43
C ALA A 108 -1.70 -3.06 3.52
N GLY A 109 -2.88 -2.62 3.97
CA GLY A 109 -4.12 -2.69 3.18
C GLY A 109 -4.03 -1.87 1.89
N ARG A 110 -3.54 -0.63 1.99
CA ARG A 110 -3.35 0.26 0.84
C ARG A 110 -2.38 -0.32 -0.19
N ARG A 111 -1.29 -0.95 0.27
CA ARG A 111 -0.32 -1.63 -0.60
C ARG A 111 -0.88 -2.88 -1.26
N ALA A 112 -1.65 -3.69 -0.52
CA ALA A 112 -2.34 -4.85 -1.09
C ALA A 112 -3.36 -4.43 -2.17
N PHE A 113 -4.10 -3.35 -1.93
CA PHE A 113 -5.00 -2.76 -2.91
C PHE A 113 -4.25 -2.29 -4.16
N ALA A 114 -3.18 -1.50 -3.98
CA ALA A 114 -2.36 -1.00 -5.08
C ALA A 114 -1.73 -2.15 -5.90
N TYR A 115 -1.27 -3.21 -5.24
CA TYR A 115 -0.76 -4.42 -5.90
C TYR A 115 -1.84 -5.08 -6.77
N ASN A 116 -3.04 -5.28 -6.22
CA ASN A 116 -4.15 -5.90 -6.95
C ASN A 116 -4.63 -5.04 -8.13
N PHE A 117 -4.58 -3.71 -7.99
CA PHE A 117 -4.92 -2.76 -9.04
C PHE A 117 -3.88 -2.76 -10.17
N ALA A 118 -2.59 -2.81 -9.83
CA ALA A 118 -1.52 -2.93 -10.83
C ALA A 118 -1.62 -4.22 -11.64
N LEU A 119 -1.98 -5.33 -10.95
CA LEU A 119 -2.20 -6.64 -11.56
C LEU A 119 -3.41 -6.65 -12.52
N SER A 120 -4.51 -5.97 -12.19
CA SER A 120 -5.68 -5.92 -13.08
C SER A 120 -5.47 -5.13 -14.36
N ASN A 121 -4.51 -4.21 -14.39
CA ASN A 121 -4.24 -3.37 -15.56
C ASN A 121 -3.20 -3.96 -16.52
N ASN A 122 -2.85 -5.26 -16.39
CA ASN A 122 -1.81 -5.95 -17.17
C ASN A 122 -0.45 -5.21 -17.17
N THR A 123 -0.19 -4.44 -16.12
CA THR A 123 1.12 -3.89 -15.81
C THR A 123 2.00 -5.00 -15.21
N GLU A 124 2.18 -6.10 -15.94
CA GLU A 124 2.94 -7.26 -15.46
C GLU A 124 4.40 -6.90 -15.13
N GLU A 125 4.96 -5.88 -15.80
CA GLU A 125 6.27 -5.33 -15.47
C GLU A 125 6.29 -4.55 -14.13
N ALA A 126 5.21 -3.83 -13.78
CA ALA A 126 5.13 -3.09 -12.52
C ALA A 126 4.77 -3.99 -11.31
N ALA A 127 4.28 -5.21 -11.53
CA ALA A 127 4.01 -6.16 -10.45
C ALA A 127 5.31 -6.70 -9.81
N ILE A 128 6.39 -6.77 -10.59
CA ILE A 128 7.73 -7.20 -10.17
C ILE A 128 8.66 -5.99 -9.96
N THR A 129 8.41 -4.88 -10.65
CA THR A 129 9.11 -3.60 -10.45
C THR A 129 8.14 -2.50 -10.00
N MET A 130 7.49 -2.71 -8.86
CA MET A 130 6.74 -1.63 -8.22
C MET A 130 7.75 -0.56 -7.78
N PRO A 131 7.54 0.74 -8.11
CA PRO A 131 8.58 1.76 -8.07
C PRO A 131 9.29 1.75 -6.73
N GLU A 132 10.62 1.68 -6.76
CA GLU A 132 11.47 1.95 -5.61
C GLU A 132 11.30 3.42 -5.21
N GLY A 133 10.18 3.73 -4.57
CA GLY A 133 9.98 4.96 -3.82
C GLY A 133 11.01 4.96 -2.71
N PHE A 134 12.05 5.76 -2.90
CA PHE A 134 13.29 5.81 -2.13
C PHE A 134 14.12 4.52 -2.21
N GLY A 135 14.56 4.17 -3.42
CA GLY A 135 15.68 3.25 -3.59
C GLY A 135 16.92 3.78 -2.88
N PHE A 136 17.28 3.19 -1.74
CA PHE A 136 18.70 3.05 -1.43
C PHE A 136 19.31 2.30 -2.63
N PRO A 137 20.33 2.86 -3.30
CA PRO A 137 20.87 2.28 -4.51
C PRO A 137 21.19 0.79 -4.30
N PRO A 138 20.91 -0.09 -5.28
CA PRO A 138 21.16 -1.52 -5.17
C PRO A 138 22.68 -1.75 -5.12
N GLY A 139 23.16 -1.86 -3.89
CA GLY A 139 24.57 -1.86 -3.54
C GLY A 139 24.64 -1.19 -2.18
N GLY A 140 24.74 -1.99 -1.10
CA GLY A 140 24.84 -1.48 0.26
C GLY A 140 25.82 -0.32 0.24
N THR A 141 25.32 0.90 0.48
CA THR A 141 26.12 2.09 0.29
C THR A 141 27.34 1.93 1.19
N ILE A 142 28.54 2.07 0.66
CA ILE A 142 29.78 2.06 1.48
C ILE A 142 29.59 3.01 2.67
N LEU A 143 28.84 4.10 2.46
CA LEU A 143 28.38 5.01 3.50
C LEU A 143 27.53 4.34 4.60
N ALA A 144 26.53 3.52 4.26
CA ALA A 144 25.72 2.78 5.22
C ALA A 144 26.57 1.77 6.00
N GLY A 145 27.50 1.08 5.31
CA GLY A 145 28.48 0.22 5.95
C GLY A 145 29.36 0.99 6.94
N LEU A 146 29.91 2.14 6.52
CA LEU A 146 30.71 3.01 7.37
C LEU A 146 29.95 3.54 8.59
N ILE A 147 28.67 3.92 8.42
CA ILE A 147 27.81 4.38 9.52
C ILE A 147 27.61 3.24 10.53
N ILE A 148 27.27 2.04 10.06
CA ILE A 148 27.05 0.89 10.94
C ILE A 148 28.35 0.46 11.63
N THR A 149 29.46 0.42 10.90
CA THR A 149 30.78 0.12 11.47
C THR A 149 31.19 1.17 12.50
N GLY A 150 31.00 2.46 12.21
CA GLY A 150 31.27 3.55 13.16
C GLY A 150 30.41 3.45 14.42
N LEU A 151 29.12 3.15 14.27
CA LEU A 151 28.20 2.96 15.39
C LEU A 151 28.60 1.75 16.25
N GLY A 152 28.98 0.64 15.62
CA GLY A 152 29.48 -0.55 16.33
C GLY A 152 30.80 -0.29 17.07
N LEU A 153 31.73 0.45 16.46
CA LEU A 153 32.97 0.86 17.12
C LEU A 153 32.72 1.80 18.29
N ALA A 154 31.75 2.71 18.17
CA ALA A 154 31.35 3.58 19.27
C ALA A 154 30.82 2.74 20.45
N PHE A 155 29.88 1.83 20.21
CA PHE A 155 29.35 0.96 21.28
C PHE A 155 30.43 0.08 21.92
N LEU A 156 31.38 -0.40 21.11
CA LEU A 156 32.52 -1.13 21.62
C LEU A 156 33.41 -0.24 22.50
N ALA A 157 33.59 1.03 22.13
CA ALA A 157 34.42 1.97 22.88
C ALA A 157 33.85 2.36 24.24
N GLU A 158 32.54 2.51 24.34
CA GLU A 158 31.87 2.70 25.63
C GLU A 158 32.03 1.46 26.52
N ASN A 159 31.85 0.25 25.97
CA ASN A 159 31.90 -0.98 26.76
C ASN A 159 33.33 -1.46 27.10
N VAL A 160 34.33 -1.17 26.27
CA VAL A 160 35.72 -1.66 26.47
C VAL A 160 36.61 -0.60 27.13
N TRP A 161 36.41 0.68 26.81
CA TRP A 161 37.28 1.77 27.25
C TRP A 161 36.60 2.77 28.19
N ASP A 162 35.35 2.52 28.59
CA ASP A 162 34.55 3.42 29.45
C ASP A 162 34.51 4.86 28.91
N ILE A 163 34.60 5.00 27.59
CA ILE A 163 34.51 6.29 26.92
C ILE A 163 33.03 6.67 26.90
N SER A 164 32.66 7.64 27.74
CA SER A 164 31.27 8.08 27.86
C SER A 164 30.75 8.67 26.54
N MET A 165 29.59 8.21 26.06
CA MET A 165 28.94 8.78 24.87
C MET A 165 28.16 10.07 25.15
N LEU A 166 28.21 10.60 26.37
CA LEU A 166 27.50 11.83 26.76
C LEU A 166 27.88 13.02 25.87
N TRP A 167 29.11 13.08 25.36
CA TRP A 167 29.48 14.14 24.42
C TRP A 167 28.72 14.05 23.08
N VAL A 168 28.27 12.86 22.65
CA VAL A 168 27.44 12.71 21.45
C VAL A 168 26.02 13.23 21.71
N GLU A 169 25.51 13.03 22.93
CA GLU A 169 24.24 13.58 23.39
C GLU A 169 24.24 15.12 23.40
N ASP A 170 25.36 15.74 23.73
CA ASP A 170 25.47 17.20 23.69
C ASP A 170 25.56 17.75 22.24
N TRP A 171 26.11 16.97 21.31
CA TRP A 171 26.42 17.42 19.94
C TRP A 171 25.43 16.97 18.86
N TRP A 172 24.52 16.02 19.11
CA TRP A 172 23.55 15.57 18.11
C TRP A 172 22.69 16.71 17.50
N PRO A 173 22.34 17.81 18.20
CA PRO A 173 21.57 18.91 17.59
C PRO A 173 22.29 19.62 16.44
N VAL A 174 23.62 19.51 16.37
CA VAL A 174 24.42 20.09 15.28
C VAL A 174 24.08 19.43 13.93
N ALA A 175 23.79 18.13 13.92
CA ALA A 175 23.48 17.39 12.70
C ALA A 175 22.22 17.88 11.97
N PRO A 176 21.03 18.00 12.59
CA PRO A 176 19.85 18.55 11.94
C PRO A 176 20.01 20.05 11.60
N ILE A 177 20.75 20.82 12.40
CA ILE A 177 21.06 22.24 12.08
C ILE A 177 21.86 22.33 10.78
N ALA A 178 22.94 21.56 10.67
CA ALA A 178 23.76 21.52 9.45
C ALA A 178 22.97 21.02 8.24
N PHE A 179 22.11 20.00 8.43
CA PHE A 179 21.23 19.51 7.38
C PHE A 179 20.20 20.56 6.93
N GLY A 180 19.62 21.30 7.87
CA GLY A 180 18.72 22.41 7.58
C GLY A 180 19.41 23.53 6.78
N LEU A 181 20.61 23.93 7.18
CA LEU A 181 21.43 24.90 6.44
C LEU A 181 21.78 24.39 5.04
N TYR A 182 22.11 23.10 4.91
CA TYR A 182 22.38 22.48 3.62
C TYR A 182 21.17 22.57 2.69
N LEU A 183 19.97 22.22 3.16
CA LEU A 183 18.74 22.31 2.36
C LEU A 183 18.42 23.75 1.96
N LEU A 184 18.60 24.72 2.85
CA LEU A 184 18.43 26.15 2.54
C LEU A 184 19.42 26.61 1.47
N SER A 185 20.69 26.22 1.60
CA SER A 185 21.73 26.58 0.62
C SER A 185 21.46 25.98 -0.76
N ARG A 186 20.91 24.76 -0.79
CA ARG A 186 20.54 24.08 -2.02
C ARG A 186 19.32 24.71 -2.68
N GLY A 187 18.26 24.96 -1.91
CA GLY A 187 17.07 25.64 -2.41
C GLY A 187 17.38 27.02 -2.99
N TRP A 188 18.27 27.78 -2.33
CA TRP A 188 18.66 29.10 -2.82
C TRP A 188 19.45 29.05 -4.14
N LYS A 189 20.33 28.05 -4.30
CA LYS A 189 21.06 27.83 -5.56
C LYS A 189 20.13 27.44 -6.71
N GLU A 190 19.14 26.59 -6.45
CA GLU A 190 18.16 26.17 -7.45
C GLU A 190 17.32 27.35 -7.96
N HIS A 191 16.98 28.31 -7.09
CA HIS A 191 16.31 29.55 -7.49
C HIS A 191 17.19 30.48 -8.36
N GLN A 192 18.50 30.55 -8.13
CA GLN A 192 19.41 31.37 -8.95
C GLN A 192 19.71 30.76 -10.32
N SER A 193 19.56 29.44 -10.47
CA SER A 193 19.74 28.75 -11.76
C SER A 193 18.49 28.72 -12.65
N ALA A 194 17.36 29.22 -12.15
CA ALA A 194 16.07 29.25 -12.85
C ALA A 194 15.71 30.64 -13.43
N GLU A 195 16.56 31.66 -13.18
CA GLU A 195 16.55 32.98 -13.83
C GLU A 195 17.67 33.08 -14.87
#